data_AF-A0A2N5CAH6-F1
#
_entry.id   AF-A0A2N5CAH6-F1
#
_cell.length_a   1.000
_cell.length_b   1.000
_cell.length_c   1.000
_cell.angle_alpha   90.00
_cell.angle_beta   90.00
_cell.angle_gamma   90.00
#
_symmetry.space_group_name_H-M   'P 1'
#
loop_
_entity.id
_entity.type
_entity.pdbx_description
1 polymer ?
#
loop_
_entity_poly.entity_id
_entity_poly.type
_entity_poly.pdbx_seq_one_letter_code
_entity_poly.pdbx_strand_id
1 'polypeptide(L)'
;MPKAAPAALYVQDTTSSYERVFNRVMENVVGISQADAAEILDIVKRSGSDGLNMAGYFEQVYAGYFRGRDWTWTEYDDWAVIFAEMGAFPSHWTDIDLPQKAKTRTEELLGQRMPDIRAFLDAQGVAYSPRTGKVQLVALAEHTAGLEASALWQAVLERRRHDAELAVERRPRLLYDLLMRTIAYRAKSERDVERAKAAGVKRFDLMLAIEADRPFVEVARKKSPSAVPPFYPNDFTLLRPIIENGESGTR
;
A
#
# COMPACT_ATOMS: atom_id res chain seq x y z
N MET A 1 28.66 38.65 41.29
CA MET A 1 28.69 38.25 39.86
C MET A 1 28.12 36.84 39.76
N PRO A 2 26.99 36.61 39.07
CA PRO A 2 26.45 35.28 38.90
C PRO A 2 27.22 34.53 37.81
N LYS A 3 27.63 33.31 38.14
CA LYS A 3 28.42 32.39 37.32
C LYS A 3 27.48 31.80 36.25
N ALA A 4 27.75 32.07 34.97
CA ALA A 4 26.98 31.52 33.86
C ALA A 4 27.11 29.98 33.86
N ALA A 5 25.98 29.29 33.86
CA ALA A 5 25.92 27.85 33.66
C ALA A 5 26.35 27.51 32.23
N PRO A 6 27.11 26.42 32.00
CA PRO A 6 27.53 26.04 30.66
C PRO A 6 26.32 25.67 29.81
N ALA A 7 26.29 26.21 28.59
CA ALA A 7 25.30 25.87 27.59
C ALA A 7 25.32 24.35 27.35
N ALA A 8 24.17 23.71 27.52
CA ALA A 8 23.99 22.33 27.09
C ALA A 8 24.30 22.26 25.59
N LEU A 9 25.35 21.54 25.22
CA LEU A 9 25.63 21.13 23.86
C LEU A 9 24.47 20.21 23.44
N TYR A 10 23.44 20.80 22.83
CA TYR A 10 22.46 20.06 22.05
C TYR A 10 23.23 19.41 20.89
N VAL A 11 23.53 18.13 21.03
CA VAL A 11 23.85 17.29 19.88
C VAL A 11 22.59 17.33 19.02
N GLN A 12 22.60 18.12 17.94
CA GLN A 12 21.54 18.08 16.95
C GLN A 12 21.53 16.67 16.37
N ASP A 13 20.46 15.93 16.61
CA ASP A 13 20.21 14.67 15.94
C ASP A 13 20.14 14.93 14.43
N THR A 14 21.21 14.60 13.72
CA THR A 14 21.33 14.78 12.26
C THR A 14 20.58 13.69 11.49
N THR A 15 20.00 12.72 12.19
CA THR A 15 19.23 11.62 11.60
C THR A 15 17.99 12.19 10.95
N SER A 16 17.75 11.85 9.67
CA SER A 16 16.54 12.29 8.99
C SER A 16 15.31 11.60 9.59
N SER A 17 14.13 12.25 9.50
CA SER A 17 12.88 11.63 9.95
C SER A 17 12.60 10.30 9.22
N TYR A 18 13.06 10.17 7.96
CA TYR A 18 12.96 8.91 7.22
C TYR A 18 13.81 7.80 7.85
N GLU A 19 15.08 8.07 8.17
CA GLU A 19 15.97 7.08 8.77
C GLU A 19 15.47 6.61 10.14
N ARG A 20 14.99 7.53 10.99
CA ARG A 20 14.36 7.17 12.28
C ARG A 20 13.15 6.24 12.09
N VAL A 21 12.26 6.60 11.18
CA VAL A 21 11.04 5.82 10.92
C VAL A 21 11.37 4.47 10.28
N PHE A 22 12.29 4.45 9.32
CA PHE A 22 12.73 3.23 8.63
C PHE A 22 13.26 2.23 9.64
N ASN A 23 14.21 2.63 10.49
CA ASN A 23 14.80 1.75 11.49
C ASN A 23 13.73 1.21 12.46
N ARG A 24 12.87 2.09 12.99
CA ARG A 24 11.78 1.70 13.90
C ARG A 24 10.79 0.72 13.28
N VAL A 25 10.44 0.89 12.00
CA VAL A 25 9.49 -0.01 11.32
C VAL A 25 10.17 -1.34 10.97
N MET A 26 11.42 -1.31 10.51
CA MET A 26 12.19 -2.52 10.16
C MET A 26 12.49 -3.42 11.37
N GLU A 27 12.45 -2.89 12.60
CA GLU A 27 12.46 -3.73 13.83
C GLU A 27 11.30 -4.73 13.88
N ASN A 28 10.19 -4.45 13.19
CA ASN A 28 9.00 -5.31 13.10
C ASN A 28 9.00 -6.19 11.84
N VAL A 29 10.11 -6.22 11.08
CA VAL A 29 10.23 -7.03 9.87
C VAL A 29 11.12 -8.24 10.17
N VAL A 30 10.52 -9.43 10.13
CA VAL A 30 11.22 -10.70 10.33
C VAL A 30 11.64 -11.25 8.97
N GLY A 31 12.82 -11.86 8.90
CA GLY A 31 13.36 -12.44 7.65
C GLY A 31 14.26 -11.49 6.84
N ILE A 32 14.43 -10.24 7.29
CA ILE A 32 15.37 -9.28 6.73
C ILE A 32 16.46 -8.99 7.78
N SER A 33 17.74 -9.13 7.39
CA SER A 33 18.84 -8.88 8.32
C SER A 33 19.05 -7.38 8.56
N GLN A 34 19.72 -7.01 9.65
CA GLN A 34 20.10 -5.61 9.91
C GLN A 34 21.05 -5.05 8.83
N ALA A 35 21.91 -5.90 8.26
CA ALA A 35 22.77 -5.52 7.15
C ALA A 35 21.96 -5.22 5.88
N ASP A 36 21.01 -6.11 5.52
CA ASP A 36 20.09 -5.88 4.41
C ASP A 36 19.28 -4.59 4.63
N ALA A 37 18.77 -4.37 5.84
CA ALA A 37 18.01 -3.16 6.18
C ALA A 37 18.83 -1.88 5.98
N ALA A 38 20.10 -1.88 6.40
CA ALA A 38 21.02 -0.76 6.17
C ALA A 38 21.26 -0.51 4.67
N GLU A 39 21.47 -1.56 3.88
CA GLU A 39 21.66 -1.44 2.42
C GLU A 39 20.39 -0.92 1.71
N ILE A 40 19.22 -1.37 2.14
CA ILE A 40 17.93 -0.86 1.65
C ILE A 40 17.82 0.63 1.93
N LEU A 41 18.10 1.06 3.17
CA LEU A 41 18.08 2.47 3.55
C LEU A 41 19.01 3.30 2.68
N ASP A 42 20.22 2.80 2.39
CA ASP A 42 21.18 3.47 1.51
C ASP A 42 20.69 3.56 0.05
N ILE A 43 20.00 2.54 -0.45
CA ILE A 43 19.35 2.59 -1.78
C ILE A 43 18.28 3.69 -1.79
N VAL A 44 17.41 3.73 -0.77
CA VAL A 44 16.36 4.75 -0.68
C VAL A 44 16.95 6.15 -0.61
N LYS A 45 17.97 6.38 0.23
CA LYS A 45 18.63 7.68 0.37
C LYS A 45 19.25 8.15 -0.95
N ARG A 46 19.83 7.24 -1.74
CA ARG A 46 20.39 7.52 -3.07
C ARG A 46 19.34 7.85 -4.13
N SER A 47 18.12 7.32 -4.01
CA SER A 47 17.04 7.57 -4.97
C SER A 47 16.46 9.00 -4.93
N GLY A 48 16.81 9.78 -3.91
CA GLY A 48 16.36 11.15 -3.71
C GLY A 48 14.95 11.25 -3.09
N SER A 49 14.74 12.31 -2.29
CA SER A 49 13.55 12.59 -1.48
C SER A 49 13.22 11.51 -0.45
N ASP A 50 13.45 11.80 0.85
CA ASP A 50 12.96 11.15 2.09
C ASP A 50 11.97 9.95 1.94
N GLY A 51 12.35 8.92 1.19
CA GLY A 51 11.48 7.81 0.74
C GLY A 51 10.33 8.10 -0.23
N LEU A 52 10.07 9.34 -0.64
CA LEU A 52 8.87 9.66 -1.44
C LEU A 52 9.03 9.42 -2.95
N ASN A 53 10.25 9.34 -3.47
CA ASN A 53 10.53 8.95 -4.85
C ASN A 53 10.48 7.42 -4.99
N MET A 54 9.30 6.85 -4.73
CA MET A 54 9.09 5.40 -4.70
C MET A 54 9.52 4.72 -6.01
N ALA A 55 9.28 5.37 -7.15
CA ALA A 55 9.68 4.86 -8.46
C ALA A 55 11.20 4.64 -8.58
N GLY A 56 12.01 5.39 -7.83
CA GLY A 56 13.46 5.31 -7.87
C GLY A 56 14.08 4.10 -7.15
N TYR A 57 13.34 3.41 -6.27
CA TYR A 57 13.89 2.30 -5.49
C TYR A 57 12.97 1.09 -5.32
N PHE A 58 11.65 1.23 -5.52
CA PHE A 58 10.68 0.19 -5.14
C PHE A 58 11.00 -1.17 -5.79
N GLU A 59 11.24 -1.19 -7.10
CA GLU A 59 11.51 -2.45 -7.80
C GLU A 59 12.87 -3.03 -7.44
N GLN A 60 13.90 -2.19 -7.36
CA GLN A 60 15.25 -2.62 -7.00
C GLN A 60 15.28 -3.26 -5.61
N VAL A 61 14.65 -2.61 -4.62
CA VAL A 61 14.60 -3.11 -3.25
C VAL A 61 13.78 -4.39 -3.16
N TYR A 62 12.60 -4.45 -3.80
CA TYR A 62 11.81 -5.67 -3.82
C TYR A 62 12.58 -6.85 -4.41
N ALA A 63 13.14 -6.66 -5.61
CA ALA A 63 13.85 -7.72 -6.33
C ALA A 63 15.11 -8.21 -5.59
N GLY A 64 15.84 -7.31 -4.91
CA GLY A 64 17.08 -7.65 -4.21
C GLY A 64 16.89 -8.26 -2.82
N TYR A 65 15.88 -7.80 -2.08
CA TYR A 65 15.80 -8.08 -0.63
C TYR A 65 14.52 -8.79 -0.20
N PHE A 66 13.45 -8.76 -0.99
CA PHE A 66 12.16 -9.32 -0.57
C PHE A 66 11.66 -10.46 -1.46
N ARG A 67 11.90 -10.38 -2.78
CA ARG A 67 11.43 -11.38 -3.74
C ARG A 67 12.03 -12.76 -3.43
N GLY A 68 11.16 -13.77 -3.30
CA GLY A 68 11.57 -15.15 -3.05
C GLY A 68 12.16 -15.42 -1.66
N ARG A 69 12.20 -14.42 -0.77
CA ARG A 69 12.58 -14.59 0.63
C ARG A 69 11.34 -14.86 1.49
N ASP A 70 11.52 -15.62 2.56
CA ASP A 70 10.51 -15.77 3.60
C ASP A 70 10.66 -14.64 4.60
N TRP A 71 9.67 -13.75 4.66
CA TRP A 71 9.68 -12.57 5.51
C TRP A 71 8.26 -12.20 5.90
N THR A 72 8.14 -11.54 7.05
CA THR A 72 6.85 -11.05 7.56
C THR A 72 7.01 -9.66 8.16
N TRP A 73 5.90 -8.94 8.27
CA TRP A 73 5.83 -7.65 8.95
C TRP A 73 4.84 -7.76 10.10
N THR A 74 5.37 -7.94 11.31
CA THR A 74 4.56 -8.27 12.48
C THR A 74 3.58 -7.17 12.87
N GLU A 75 3.91 -5.90 12.59
CA GLU A 75 2.98 -4.79 12.81
C GLU A 75 1.72 -4.90 11.93
N TYR A 76 1.86 -5.39 10.68
CA TYR A 76 0.69 -5.64 9.83
C TYR A 76 -0.19 -6.74 10.42
N ASP A 77 0.43 -7.85 10.83
CA ASP A 77 -0.28 -9.00 11.42
C ASP A 77 -0.99 -8.59 12.72
N ASP A 78 -0.34 -7.82 13.59
CA ASP A 78 -0.92 -7.25 14.81
C ASP A 78 -2.17 -6.42 14.52
N TRP A 79 -2.10 -5.53 13.53
CA TRP A 79 -3.25 -4.69 13.16
C TRP A 79 -4.38 -5.51 12.54
N ALA A 80 -4.06 -6.53 11.74
CA ALA A 80 -5.05 -7.45 11.19
C ALA A 80 -5.84 -8.15 12.30
N VAL A 81 -5.16 -8.63 13.35
CA VAL A 81 -5.78 -9.24 14.53
C VAL A 81 -6.66 -8.24 15.28
N ILE A 82 -6.15 -7.03 15.57
CA ILE A 82 -6.91 -6.00 16.28
C ILE A 82 -8.21 -5.66 15.53
N PHE A 83 -8.16 -5.49 14.20
CA PHE A 83 -9.34 -5.18 13.41
C PHE A 83 -10.32 -6.36 13.32
N ALA A 84 -9.81 -7.59 13.24
CA ALA A 84 -10.65 -8.78 13.32
C ALA A 84 -11.38 -8.87 14.68
N GLU A 85 -10.71 -8.57 15.80
CA GLU A 85 -11.31 -8.52 17.14
C GLU A 85 -12.35 -7.40 17.28
N MET A 86 -12.15 -6.27 16.58
CA MET A 86 -13.14 -5.20 16.49
C MET A 86 -14.36 -5.57 15.64
N GLY A 87 -14.30 -6.67 14.88
CA GLY A 87 -15.37 -7.13 13.99
C GLY A 87 -15.52 -6.32 12.71
N ALA A 88 -14.59 -5.40 12.41
CA ALA A 88 -14.60 -4.55 11.23
C ALA A 88 -13.19 -4.07 10.89
N PHE A 89 -12.95 -3.76 9.61
CA PHE A 89 -11.69 -3.23 9.13
C PHE A 89 -11.83 -1.76 8.71
N PRO A 90 -10.76 -0.95 8.80
CA PRO A 90 -10.73 0.39 8.20
C PRO A 90 -11.11 0.36 6.73
N SER A 91 -11.73 1.43 6.25
CA SER A 91 -12.25 1.54 4.88
C SER A 91 -11.18 1.33 3.81
N HIS A 92 -9.93 1.65 4.12
CA HIS A 92 -8.78 1.48 3.24
C HIS A 92 -7.86 0.33 3.65
N TRP A 93 -8.30 -0.61 4.48
CA TRP A 93 -7.48 -1.78 4.82
C TRP A 93 -7.13 -2.57 3.55
N THR A 94 -5.83 -2.89 3.40
CA THR A 94 -5.38 -3.79 2.34
C THR A 94 -5.24 -5.18 2.91
N ASP A 95 -6.22 -6.03 2.62
CA ASP A 95 -6.14 -7.45 2.92
C ASP A 95 -5.20 -8.12 1.90
N ILE A 96 -3.99 -8.46 2.35
CA ILE A 96 -2.96 -9.09 1.51
C ILE A 96 -3.24 -10.58 1.28
N ASP A 97 -4.06 -11.19 2.14
CA ASP A 97 -4.41 -12.59 2.10
C ASP A 97 -5.67 -12.83 1.26
N LEU A 98 -6.44 -11.78 0.95
CA LEU A 98 -7.64 -11.89 0.13
C LEU A 98 -7.29 -12.36 -1.29
N PRO A 99 -7.71 -13.58 -1.67
CA PRO A 99 -7.49 -14.07 -3.02
C PRO A 99 -8.22 -13.17 -4.01
N GLN A 100 -7.65 -13.01 -5.21
CA GLN A 100 -8.36 -12.29 -6.26
C GLN A 100 -9.67 -13.04 -6.52
N LYS A 101 -10.80 -12.32 -6.55
CA LYS A 101 -12.10 -12.93 -6.86
C LYS A 101 -11.97 -13.70 -8.17
N ALA A 102 -12.31 -14.99 -8.13
CA ALA A 102 -12.30 -15.82 -9.33
C ALA A 102 -13.19 -15.19 -10.41
N LYS A 103 -12.61 -14.98 -11.60
CA LYS A 103 -13.35 -14.46 -12.74
C LYS A 103 -14.37 -15.50 -13.18
N THR A 104 -15.58 -15.04 -13.42
CA THR A 104 -16.63 -15.82 -14.09
C THR A 104 -16.19 -16.18 -15.51
N ARG A 105 -16.83 -17.21 -16.09
CA ARG A 105 -16.57 -17.63 -17.48
C ARG A 105 -16.71 -16.47 -18.46
N THR A 106 -17.77 -15.68 -18.33
CA THR A 106 -18.02 -14.49 -19.14
C THR A 106 -16.89 -13.45 -18.99
N GLU A 107 -16.44 -13.16 -17.76
CA GLU A 107 -15.34 -12.22 -17.52
C GLU A 107 -14.02 -12.70 -18.15
N GLU A 108 -13.75 -14.00 -18.11
CA GLU A 108 -12.56 -14.59 -18.75
C GLU A 108 -12.58 -14.45 -20.27
N LEU A 109 -13.73 -14.72 -20.90
CA LEU A 109 -13.94 -14.56 -22.33
C LEU A 109 -13.91 -13.07 -22.73
N LEU A 110 -14.47 -12.18 -21.92
CA LEU A 110 -14.33 -10.72 -22.08
C LEU A 110 -12.88 -10.26 -21.95
N GLY A 111 -12.02 -11.02 -21.27
CA GLY A 111 -10.59 -10.80 -21.20
C GLY A 111 -9.82 -11.13 -22.49
N GLN A 112 -10.40 -11.89 -23.42
CA GLN A 112 -9.74 -12.32 -24.66
C GLN A 112 -9.84 -11.28 -25.77
N ARG A 113 -8.97 -11.36 -26.79
CA ARG A 113 -9.01 -10.40 -27.91
C ARG A 113 -10.21 -10.71 -28.80
N MET A 114 -10.85 -9.66 -29.33
CA MET A 114 -12.02 -9.80 -30.18
C MET A 114 -11.79 -10.68 -31.45
N PRO A 115 -10.62 -10.63 -32.12
CA PRO A 115 -10.34 -11.53 -33.24
C PRO A 115 -10.33 -13.01 -32.85
N ASP A 116 -9.83 -13.36 -31.67
CA ASP A 116 -9.75 -14.75 -31.21
C ASP A 116 -11.17 -15.31 -30.94
N ILE A 117 -12.07 -14.48 -30.40
CA ILE A 117 -13.48 -14.84 -30.18
C ILE A 117 -14.19 -15.06 -31.51
N ARG A 118 -13.98 -14.18 -32.50
CA ARG A 118 -14.55 -14.32 -33.84
C ARG A 118 -14.04 -15.57 -34.56
N ALA A 119 -12.74 -15.82 -34.51
CA ALA A 119 -12.13 -17.01 -35.11
C ALA A 119 -12.72 -18.31 -34.55
N PHE A 120 -13.00 -18.38 -33.24
CA PHE A 120 -13.69 -19.52 -32.65
C PHE A 120 -15.12 -19.67 -33.20
N LEU A 121 -15.91 -18.59 -33.20
CA LEU A 121 -17.29 -18.62 -33.70
C LEU A 121 -17.36 -19.00 -35.19
N ASP A 122 -16.43 -18.48 -36.00
CA ASP A 122 -16.31 -18.79 -37.42
C ASP A 122 -15.96 -20.27 -37.64
N ALA A 123 -15.04 -20.82 -36.85
CA ALA A 123 -14.66 -22.24 -36.92
C ALA A 123 -15.81 -23.20 -36.53
N GLN A 124 -16.75 -22.73 -35.69
CA GLN A 124 -17.95 -23.48 -35.32
C GLN A 124 -19.15 -23.19 -36.23
N GLY A 125 -18.99 -22.35 -37.27
CA GLY A 125 -20.06 -22.00 -38.21
C GLY A 125 -21.18 -21.16 -37.60
N VAL A 126 -20.93 -20.43 -36.51
CA VAL A 126 -21.92 -19.58 -35.85
C VAL A 126 -22.10 -18.29 -36.64
N ALA A 127 -23.32 -18.02 -37.10
CA ALA A 127 -23.63 -16.77 -37.79
C ALA A 127 -23.79 -15.60 -36.81
N TYR A 128 -23.08 -14.51 -37.07
CA TYR A 128 -23.21 -13.24 -36.35
C TYR A 128 -22.98 -12.06 -37.30
N SER A 129 -23.45 -10.86 -36.93
CA SER A 129 -23.23 -9.66 -37.73
C SER A 129 -21.79 -9.16 -37.58
N PRO A 130 -21.15 -8.64 -38.65
CA PRO A 130 -19.82 -8.02 -38.53
C PRO A 130 -19.76 -6.86 -37.54
N ARG A 131 -20.91 -6.24 -37.25
CA ARG A 131 -21.08 -5.13 -36.29
C ARG A 131 -21.38 -5.61 -34.85
N THR A 132 -21.51 -6.92 -34.61
CA THR A 132 -21.77 -7.47 -33.29
C THR A 132 -20.64 -7.10 -32.32
N GLY A 133 -21.02 -6.55 -31.16
CA GLY A 133 -20.10 -6.09 -30.13
C GLY A 133 -19.51 -7.24 -29.31
N LYS A 134 -18.38 -7.00 -28.64
CA LYS A 134 -17.64 -8.02 -27.88
C LYS A 134 -18.50 -8.77 -26.85
N VAL A 135 -19.35 -8.07 -26.10
CA VAL A 135 -20.22 -8.69 -25.09
C VAL A 135 -21.18 -9.70 -25.72
N GLN A 136 -21.75 -9.37 -26.87
CA GLN A 136 -22.67 -10.25 -27.60
C GLN A 136 -21.91 -11.44 -28.23
N LEU A 137 -20.71 -11.22 -28.76
CA LEU A 137 -19.85 -12.30 -29.26
C LEU A 137 -19.45 -13.27 -28.13
N VAL A 138 -19.16 -12.76 -26.93
CA VAL A 138 -18.88 -13.59 -25.75
C VAL A 138 -20.10 -14.42 -25.37
N ALA A 139 -21.29 -13.82 -25.32
CA ALA A 139 -22.52 -14.55 -25.02
C ALA A 139 -22.77 -15.68 -26.04
N LEU A 140 -22.52 -15.43 -27.34
CA LEU A 140 -22.59 -16.48 -28.36
C LEU A 140 -21.55 -17.58 -28.12
N ALA A 141 -20.29 -17.19 -27.88
CA ALA A 141 -19.19 -18.14 -27.68
C ALA A 141 -19.42 -19.02 -26.45
N GLU A 142 -19.95 -18.46 -25.36
CA GLU A 142 -20.24 -19.16 -24.11
C GLU A 142 -21.26 -20.30 -24.27
N HIS A 143 -22.19 -20.17 -25.23
CA HIS A 143 -23.20 -21.17 -25.54
C HIS A 143 -22.86 -22.05 -26.76
N THR A 144 -21.70 -21.84 -27.38
CA THR A 144 -21.27 -22.61 -28.56
C THR A 144 -20.55 -23.88 -28.14
N ALA A 145 -20.95 -25.03 -28.71
CA ALA A 145 -20.31 -26.31 -28.44
C ALA A 145 -18.82 -26.30 -28.83
N GLY A 146 -18.02 -27.11 -28.14
CA GLY A 146 -16.58 -27.23 -28.43
C GLY A 146 -15.72 -26.07 -27.93
N LEU A 147 -16.30 -25.12 -27.17
CA LEU A 147 -15.54 -24.02 -26.56
C LEU A 147 -14.39 -24.56 -25.70
N GLU A 148 -14.62 -25.55 -24.85
CA GLU A 148 -13.62 -26.10 -23.93
C GLU A 148 -12.40 -26.71 -24.65
N ALA A 149 -12.61 -27.25 -25.85
CA ALA A 149 -11.57 -27.84 -26.68
C ALA A 149 -10.90 -26.82 -27.63
N SER A 150 -11.42 -25.58 -27.69
CA SER A 150 -10.97 -24.56 -28.63
C SER A 150 -9.67 -23.87 -28.20
N ALA A 151 -8.94 -23.32 -29.17
CA ALA A 151 -7.78 -22.46 -28.91
C ALA A 151 -8.14 -21.23 -28.05
N LEU A 152 -9.36 -20.69 -28.20
CA LEU A 152 -9.86 -19.58 -27.39
C LEU A 152 -9.90 -19.93 -25.90
N TRP A 153 -10.38 -21.13 -25.55
CA TRP A 153 -10.43 -21.56 -24.16
C TRP A 153 -9.07 -22.01 -23.63
N GLN A 154 -8.21 -22.59 -24.48
CA GLN A 154 -6.82 -22.87 -24.08
C GLN A 154 -6.07 -21.58 -23.72
N ALA A 155 -6.27 -20.48 -24.45
CA ALA A 155 -5.71 -19.17 -24.11
C ALA A 155 -6.24 -18.63 -22.75
N VAL A 156 -7.51 -18.88 -22.42
CA VAL A 156 -8.05 -18.59 -21.08
C VAL A 156 -7.33 -19.39 -20.01
N LEU A 157 -7.15 -20.71 -20.22
CA LEU A 157 -6.47 -21.58 -19.26
C LEU A 157 -4.99 -21.22 -19.08
N GLU A 158 -4.28 -20.86 -20.16
CA GLU A 158 -2.91 -20.35 -20.11
C GLU A 158 -2.81 -19.07 -19.30
N ARG A 159 -3.71 -18.12 -19.56
CA ARG A 159 -3.78 -16.89 -18.77
C ARG A 159 -4.08 -17.16 -17.30
N ARG A 160 -4.96 -18.11 -16.99
CA ARG A 160 -5.23 -18.51 -15.59
C ARG A 160 -3.99 -19.07 -14.92
N ARG A 161 -3.21 -19.92 -15.60
CA ARG A 161 -1.95 -20.43 -15.05
C ARG A 161 -0.96 -19.29 -14.78
N HIS A 162 -0.82 -18.38 -15.73
CA HIS A 162 0.03 -17.20 -15.56
C HIS A 162 -0.45 -16.28 -14.42
N ASP A 163 -1.75 -15.97 -14.36
CA ASP A 163 -2.36 -15.18 -13.27
C ASP A 163 -2.15 -15.88 -11.91
N ALA A 164 -2.19 -17.21 -11.86
CA ALA A 164 -1.95 -17.99 -10.64
C ALA A 164 -0.47 -17.96 -10.21
N GLU A 165 0.47 -18.01 -11.14
CA GLU A 165 1.90 -17.81 -10.87
C GLU A 165 2.17 -16.41 -10.31
N LEU A 166 1.57 -15.38 -10.93
CA LEU A 166 1.63 -14.01 -10.42
C LEU A 166 0.95 -13.85 -9.05
N ALA A 167 -0.08 -14.65 -8.75
CA ALA A 167 -0.74 -14.63 -7.45
C ALA A 167 0.17 -15.10 -6.32
N VAL A 168 1.12 -16.01 -6.58
CA VAL A 168 2.13 -16.44 -5.59
C VAL A 168 3.05 -15.27 -5.22
N GLU A 169 3.46 -14.45 -6.20
CA GLU A 169 4.24 -13.23 -5.94
C GLU A 169 3.40 -12.05 -5.42
N ARG A 170 2.08 -12.09 -5.62
CA ARG A 170 1.18 -10.98 -5.28
C ARG A 170 1.19 -10.67 -3.79
N ARG A 171 1.06 -11.67 -2.93
CA ARG A 171 1.03 -11.48 -1.48
C ARG A 171 2.31 -10.79 -0.96
N PRO A 172 3.52 -11.34 -1.16
CA PRO A 172 4.73 -10.68 -0.68
C PRO A 172 4.95 -9.32 -1.34
N ARG A 173 4.54 -9.14 -2.60
CA ARG A 173 4.63 -7.83 -3.25
C ARG A 173 3.70 -6.78 -2.63
N LEU A 174 2.45 -7.14 -2.34
CA LEU A 174 1.50 -6.23 -1.71
C LEU A 174 1.95 -5.85 -0.30
N LEU A 175 2.44 -6.82 0.47
CA LEU A 175 2.97 -6.55 1.81
C LEU A 175 4.18 -5.61 1.76
N TYR A 176 5.10 -5.85 0.82
CA TYR A 176 6.25 -4.98 0.59
C TYR A 176 5.84 -3.56 0.20
N ASP A 177 4.93 -3.41 -0.77
CA ASP A 177 4.47 -2.11 -1.24
C ASP A 177 3.81 -1.32 -0.08
N LEU A 178 3.05 -2.01 0.76
CA LEU A 178 2.40 -1.46 1.94
C LEU A 178 3.41 -1.03 3.02
N LEU A 179 4.41 -1.86 3.29
CA LEU A 179 5.51 -1.57 4.22
C LEU A 179 6.24 -0.28 3.80
N MET A 180 6.73 -0.22 2.57
CA MET A 180 7.54 0.92 2.09
C MET A 180 6.74 2.21 2.04
N ARG A 181 5.46 2.16 1.64
CA ARG A 181 4.55 3.31 1.69
C ARG A 181 4.33 3.78 3.12
N THR A 182 4.09 2.86 4.06
CA THR A 182 3.87 3.18 5.47
C THR A 182 5.07 3.91 6.05
N ILE A 183 6.29 3.43 5.78
CA ILE A 183 7.54 4.10 6.18
C ILE A 183 7.61 5.52 5.60
N ALA A 184 7.41 5.67 4.28
CA ALA A 184 7.52 6.96 3.61
C ALA A 184 6.50 7.99 4.12
N TYR A 185 5.25 7.58 4.34
CA TYR A 185 4.21 8.48 4.84
C TYR A 185 4.40 8.82 6.32
N ARG A 186 4.87 7.89 7.17
CA ARG A 186 5.20 8.18 8.57
C ARG A 186 6.34 9.19 8.66
N ALA A 187 7.39 8.98 7.87
CA ALA A 187 8.53 9.90 7.78
C ALA A 187 8.09 11.31 7.36
N LYS A 188 7.22 11.39 6.34
CA LYS A 188 6.64 12.66 5.89
C LYS A 188 5.86 13.34 7.02
N SER A 189 4.97 12.63 7.71
CA SER A 189 4.17 13.18 8.79
C SER A 189 5.01 13.65 9.98
N GLU A 190 6.04 12.88 10.38
CA GLU A 190 6.96 13.30 11.44
C GLU A 190 7.65 14.61 11.08
N ARG A 191 8.19 14.70 9.87
CA ARG A 191 8.84 15.91 9.35
C ARG A 191 7.88 17.10 9.27
N ASP A 192 6.65 16.89 8.81
CA ASP A 192 5.65 17.97 8.70
C ASP A 192 5.24 18.48 10.09
N VAL A 193 5.11 17.59 11.08
CA VAL A 193 4.85 17.95 12.48
C VAL A 193 6.04 18.69 13.10
N GLU A 194 7.27 18.22 12.88
CA GLU A 194 8.50 18.88 13.32
C GLU A 194 8.60 20.31 12.76
N ARG A 195 8.35 20.48 11.45
CA ARG A 195 8.34 21.80 10.79
C ARG A 195 7.24 22.70 11.34
N ALA A 196 6.03 22.18 11.52
CA ALA A 196 4.92 22.96 12.06
C ALA A 196 5.18 23.41 13.51
N LYS A 197 5.74 22.52 14.36
CA LYS A 197 6.15 22.86 15.73
C LYS A 197 7.25 23.92 15.75
N ALA A 198 8.25 23.80 14.86
CA ALA A 198 9.29 24.82 14.71
C ALA A 198 8.73 26.19 14.27
N ALA A 199 7.60 26.20 13.54
CA ALA A 199 6.86 27.40 13.17
C ALA A 199 5.89 27.89 14.28
N GLY A 200 5.88 27.29 15.46
CA GLY A 200 5.08 27.71 16.61
C GLY A 200 3.70 27.07 16.72
N VAL A 201 3.36 26.09 15.88
CA VAL A 201 2.09 25.35 15.99
C VAL A 201 2.08 24.49 17.26
N LYS A 202 1.07 24.69 18.11
CA LYS A 202 0.91 23.96 19.38
C LYS A 202 -0.07 22.80 19.29
N ARG A 203 -1.02 22.84 18.36
CA ARG A 203 -2.13 21.88 18.25
C ARG A 203 -2.32 21.42 16.81
N PHE A 204 -2.68 20.15 16.68
CA PHE A 204 -3.06 19.54 15.42
C PHE A 204 -4.43 18.88 15.58
N ASP A 205 -5.32 19.09 14.61
CA ASP A 205 -6.56 18.34 14.49
C ASP A 205 -6.34 17.13 13.57
N LEU A 206 -7.05 16.03 13.86
CA LEU A 206 -7.10 14.86 12.99
C LEU A 206 -8.05 15.14 11.83
N MET A 207 -7.56 14.96 10.61
CA MET A 207 -8.37 14.94 9.40
C MET A 207 -8.45 13.51 8.88
N LEU A 208 -9.62 12.89 9.06
CA LEU A 208 -9.88 11.56 8.53
C LEU A 208 -10.35 11.67 7.08
N ALA A 209 -9.88 10.77 6.22
CA ALA A 209 -10.41 10.64 4.88
C ALA A 209 -11.87 10.15 4.91
N ILE A 210 -12.17 9.23 5.83
CA ILE A 210 -13.49 8.63 6.05
C ILE A 210 -13.77 8.65 7.55
N GLU A 211 -14.84 9.34 7.96
CA GLU A 211 -15.20 9.48 9.39
C GLU A 211 -15.55 8.14 10.07
N ALA A 212 -16.03 7.16 9.30
CA ALA A 212 -16.27 5.80 9.80
C ALA A 212 -14.99 5.12 10.32
N ASP A 213 -13.81 5.59 9.92
CA ASP A 213 -12.53 5.02 10.37
C ASP A 213 -12.08 5.52 11.76
N ARG A 214 -12.82 6.47 12.35
CA ARG A 214 -12.50 7.08 13.65
C ARG A 214 -12.24 6.09 14.78
N PRO A 215 -13.03 5.01 14.97
CA PRO A 215 -12.77 4.04 16.03
C PRO A 215 -11.39 3.37 15.90
N PHE A 216 -10.95 3.07 14.68
CA PHE A 216 -9.64 2.44 14.43
C PHE A 216 -8.49 3.39 14.76
N VAL A 217 -8.62 4.66 14.35
CA VAL A 217 -7.65 5.72 14.69
C VAL A 217 -7.56 5.91 16.20
N GLU A 218 -8.69 5.89 16.91
CA GLU A 218 -8.70 6.04 18.37
C GLU A 218 -8.01 4.87 19.08
N VAL A 219 -8.19 3.63 18.62
CA VAL A 219 -7.46 2.46 19.13
C VAL A 219 -5.96 2.63 18.92
N ALA A 220 -5.53 3.06 17.73
CA ALA A 220 -4.12 3.28 17.44
C ALA A 220 -3.49 4.40 18.27
N ARG A 221 -4.22 5.49 18.51
CA ARG A 221 -3.77 6.56 19.41
C ARG A 221 -3.72 6.13 20.88
N LYS A 222 -4.54 5.18 21.31
CA LYS A 222 -4.43 4.58 22.66
C LYS A 222 -3.18 3.69 22.76
N LYS A 223 -2.86 2.91 21.72
CA LYS A 223 -1.64 2.07 21.66
C LYS A 223 -0.38 2.92 21.62
N SER A 224 -0.39 4.05 20.91
CA SER A 224 0.75 4.98 20.83
C SER A 224 0.29 6.45 20.81
N PRO A 225 0.17 7.09 21.99
CA PRO A 225 -0.34 8.47 22.11
C PRO A 225 0.49 9.53 21.39
N SER A 226 1.79 9.27 21.22
CA SER A 226 2.74 10.16 20.55
C SER A 226 2.94 9.86 19.06
N ALA A 227 2.30 8.81 18.52
CA ALA A 227 2.42 8.48 17.11
C ALA A 227 1.84 9.60 16.22
N VAL A 228 2.39 9.71 15.02
CA VAL A 228 1.84 10.51 13.93
C VAL A 228 1.33 9.58 12.82
N PRO A 229 0.35 9.99 12.00
CA PRO A 229 -0.15 9.16 10.92
C PRO A 229 0.93 8.77 9.89
N PRO A 230 0.77 7.67 9.15
CA PRO A 230 -0.29 6.67 9.30
C PRO A 230 -0.15 5.88 10.61
N PHE A 231 -1.24 5.78 11.37
CA PHE A 231 -1.27 5.10 12.66
C PHE A 231 -1.22 3.58 12.55
N TYR A 232 -1.70 3.05 11.42
CA TYR A 232 -1.66 1.65 11.03
C TYR A 232 -1.39 1.56 9.51
N PRO A 233 -1.05 0.38 8.96
CA PRO A 233 -0.79 0.23 7.53
C PRO A 233 -1.95 0.74 6.66
N ASN A 234 -1.64 1.54 5.65
CA ASN A 234 -2.60 2.20 4.76
C ASN A 234 -3.60 3.19 5.41
N ASP A 235 -3.29 3.71 6.60
CA ASP A 235 -4.04 4.84 7.17
C ASP A 235 -3.83 6.13 6.34
N PHE A 236 -4.91 6.82 6.01
CA PHE A 236 -4.89 8.09 5.27
C PHE A 236 -5.19 9.31 6.14
N THR A 237 -5.20 9.16 7.46
CA THR A 237 -5.38 10.26 8.39
C THR A 237 -4.27 11.29 8.22
N LEU A 238 -4.64 12.57 8.21
CA LEU A 238 -3.71 13.69 8.14
C LEU A 238 -3.79 14.52 9.42
N LEU A 239 -2.69 15.22 9.74
CA LEU A 239 -2.67 16.22 10.80
C LEU A 239 -2.81 17.61 10.20
N ARG A 240 -3.84 18.34 10.63
CA ARG A 240 -4.04 19.74 10.27
C ARG A 240 -3.52 20.64 11.40
N PRO A 241 -2.52 21.50 11.16
CA PRO A 241 -2.08 22.46 12.17
C PRO A 241 -3.19 23.45 12.49
N ILE A 242 -3.38 23.75 13.78
CA ILE A 242 -4.31 24.78 14.24
C ILE A 242 -3.51 26.02 14.61
N ILE A 243 -3.76 27.08 13.85
CA ILE A 243 -3.19 28.40 14.10
C ILE A 243 -4.15 29.11 15.05
N GLU A 244 -3.73 29.26 16.30
CA GLU A 244 -4.43 30.13 17.25
C GLU A 244 -4.22 31.58 16.78
N ASN A 245 -5.16 32.10 15.99
CA ASN A 245 -5.26 33.53 15.79
C ASN A 245 -5.63 34.11 17.16
N GLY A 246 -4.69 34.77 17.82
CA GLY A 246 -4.97 35.48 19.05
C GLY A 246 -6.23 36.31 18.85
N GLU A 247 -7.19 36.17 19.75
CA GLU A 247 -8.35 37.04 19.81
C GLU A 247 -7.85 38.47 19.69
N SER A 248 -8.16 39.13 18.58
CA SER A 248 -8.11 40.58 18.49
C SER A 248 -9.20 41.08 19.43
N GLY A 249 -8.85 41.14 20.72
CA GLY A 249 -9.66 41.68 21.77
C GLY A 249 -10.09 43.07 21.38
N THR A 250 -11.39 43.21 21.19
CA THR A 250 -12.12 44.46 21.26
C THR A 250 -11.66 45.24 22.49
N ARG A 251 -10.95 46.35 22.24
CA ARG A 251 -10.89 47.52 23.13
C ARG A 251 -10.97 48.77 22.27
#